data_AF-A0A3L8PRY5-F1
#
_entry.id   AF-A0A3L8PRY5-F1
#
_cell.length_a   1.000
_cell.length_b   1.000
_cell.length_c   1.000
_cell.angle_alpha   90.00
_cell.angle_beta   90.00
_cell.angle_gamma   90.00
#
_symmetry.space_group_name_H-M   'P 1'
#
loop_
_entity.id
_entity.type
_entity.pdbx_description
1 polymer ?
#
loop_
_entity_poly.entity_id
_entity_poly.type
_entity_poly.pdbx_seq_one_letter_code
_entity_poly.pdbx_strand_id
1 'polypeptide(L)'
;MAERVLEHLNIKPTAVHLDITSFHVDGKYETKRDNENDAPTCIELVKGYSRDHRPELNQVVLEMISENQAGIPIYMQALSGNTNDQKAFLKLSREHIDSLKAAAQSRYLIGDAALYTEETIKTLHDRGRLFVTRVPQTLKEAKSHIEQAQLSEMEELGNGYHGSWATSHYAGVPQQWLIVKSEQDAKQQQATLERNITKHTSKEQKQLSKLMNQGFACELDAQKALSAFESTLKWCELIETTIVKKAKYQRSGRPKKGEQPEGYQYFITGATSQ
;
A
#
# COMPACT_ATOMS: atom_id res chain seq x y z
N MET A 1 6.64 -0.23 -37.50
CA MET A 1 7.38 -1.50 -37.39
C MET A 1 6.50 -2.59 -36.77
N ALA A 2 5.87 -2.33 -35.61
CA ALA A 2 4.95 -3.25 -34.95
C ALA A 2 3.79 -3.77 -35.82
N GLU A 3 3.11 -2.90 -36.56
CA GLU A 3 2.00 -3.28 -37.46
C GLU A 3 2.40 -4.37 -38.47
N ARG A 4 3.58 -4.23 -39.11
CA ARG A 4 4.10 -5.24 -40.06
C ARG A 4 4.36 -6.59 -39.41
N VAL A 5 4.79 -6.59 -38.14
CA VAL A 5 5.01 -7.83 -37.39
C VAL A 5 3.68 -8.51 -37.09
N LEU A 6 2.66 -7.74 -36.66
CA LEU A 6 1.33 -8.28 -36.40
C LEU A 6 0.68 -8.82 -37.68
N GLU A 7 0.79 -8.10 -38.80
CA GLU A 7 0.32 -8.56 -40.11
C GLU A 7 1.02 -9.84 -40.54
N HIS A 8 2.35 -9.89 -40.43
CA HIS A 8 3.15 -11.06 -40.79
C HIS A 8 2.78 -12.30 -39.96
N LEU A 9 2.51 -12.11 -38.67
CA LEU A 9 2.10 -13.17 -37.74
C LEU A 9 0.59 -13.44 -37.75
N ASN A 10 -0.19 -12.68 -38.55
CA ASN A 10 -1.65 -12.74 -38.61
C ASN A 10 -2.32 -12.57 -37.23
N ILE A 11 -1.78 -11.68 -36.40
CA ILE A 11 -2.29 -11.36 -35.06
C ILE A 11 -3.23 -10.15 -35.16
N LYS A 12 -4.45 -10.31 -34.62
CA LYS A 12 -5.46 -9.24 -34.56
C LYS A 12 -5.86 -9.03 -33.10
N PRO A 13 -5.15 -8.16 -32.37
CA PRO A 13 -5.37 -8.03 -30.94
C PRO A 13 -6.70 -7.34 -30.64
N THR A 14 -7.47 -7.93 -29.75
CA THR A 14 -8.72 -7.35 -29.23
C THR A 14 -8.48 -6.51 -27.99
N ALA A 15 -7.34 -6.71 -27.32
CA ALA A 15 -6.93 -5.96 -26.15
C ALA A 15 -5.44 -5.61 -26.23
N VAL A 16 -5.05 -4.58 -25.48
CA VAL A 16 -3.64 -4.21 -25.30
C VAL A 16 -3.37 -3.97 -23.83
N HIS A 17 -2.17 -4.33 -23.38
CA HIS A 17 -1.70 -4.15 -22.01
C HIS A 17 -0.76 -2.96 -21.94
N LEU A 18 -1.07 -2.04 -21.04
CA LEU A 18 -0.27 -0.88 -20.71
C LEU A 18 0.51 -1.19 -19.43
N ASP A 19 1.82 -1.06 -19.50
CA ASP A 19 2.70 -1.27 -18.35
C ASP A 19 3.79 -0.21 -18.29
N ILE A 20 4.14 0.17 -17.06
CA ILE A 20 5.21 1.14 -16.77
C ILE A 20 6.18 0.47 -15.81
N THR A 21 7.44 0.37 -16.24
CA THR A 21 8.51 -0.24 -15.47
C THR A 21 9.68 0.73 -15.29
N SER A 22 10.28 0.71 -14.11
CA SER A 22 11.47 1.50 -13.77
C SER A 22 12.73 0.64 -13.82
N PHE A 23 13.84 1.20 -14.31
CA PHE A 23 15.17 0.60 -14.25
C PHE A 23 16.09 1.48 -13.42
N HIS A 24 16.69 0.92 -12.37
CA HIS A 24 17.71 1.63 -11.58
C HIS A 24 19.06 1.65 -12.29
N VAL A 25 19.79 2.73 -12.11
CA VAL A 25 21.11 2.92 -12.67
C VAL A 25 22.09 3.47 -11.64
N ASP A 26 23.30 2.94 -11.66
CA ASP A 26 24.41 3.36 -10.81
C ASP A 26 25.32 4.34 -11.57
N GLY A 27 25.53 5.52 -11.00
CA GLY A 27 26.41 6.52 -11.60
C GLY A 27 26.15 7.94 -11.14
N LYS A 28 27.11 8.82 -11.45
CA LYS A 28 26.94 10.27 -11.35
C LYS A 28 26.42 10.79 -12.68
N TYR A 29 25.13 11.13 -12.72
CA TYR A 29 24.49 11.71 -13.89
C TYR A 29 24.27 13.21 -13.67
N GLU A 30 24.62 14.03 -14.66
CA GLU A 30 24.36 15.46 -14.63
C GLU A 30 22.86 15.71 -14.85
N THR A 31 22.24 16.46 -13.95
CA THR A 31 20.78 16.66 -13.91
C THR A 31 20.32 18.00 -14.46
N LYS A 32 21.23 18.83 -14.96
CA LYS A 32 20.92 20.15 -15.52
C LYS A 32 21.68 20.41 -16.81
N ARG A 33 20.96 20.72 -17.88
CA ARG A 33 21.50 21.52 -18.99
C ARG A 33 20.93 22.93 -18.81
N ASP A 34 21.79 23.91 -18.58
CA ASP A 34 21.40 25.31 -18.33
C ASP A 34 20.92 26.06 -19.60
N ASN A 35 20.78 25.38 -20.75
CA ASN A 35 20.41 26.02 -22.01
C ASN A 35 19.11 25.42 -22.58
N GLU A 36 18.04 26.21 -22.57
CA GLU A 36 16.68 25.86 -23.03
C GLU A 36 16.56 25.64 -24.56
N ASN A 37 17.63 25.85 -25.34
CA ASN A 37 17.53 26.02 -26.79
C ASN A 37 18.19 24.94 -27.67
N ASP A 38 18.71 23.84 -27.12
CA ASP A 38 19.26 22.76 -27.97
C ASP A 38 18.72 21.36 -27.63
N ALA A 39 17.99 20.82 -28.61
CA ALA A 39 17.49 19.45 -28.80
C ALA A 39 16.19 19.03 -28.06
N PRO A 40 15.28 18.31 -28.74
CA PRO A 40 14.09 17.76 -28.11
C PRO A 40 14.48 16.75 -27.01
N THR A 41 13.97 16.98 -25.80
CA THR A 41 13.53 15.97 -24.83
C THR A 41 14.49 14.80 -24.59
N CYS A 42 15.67 15.06 -24.01
CA CYS A 42 16.44 13.98 -23.40
C CYS A 42 15.78 13.56 -22.07
N ILE A 43 15.62 12.25 -21.85
CA ILE A 43 15.14 11.73 -20.57
C ILE A 43 16.16 12.00 -19.46
N GLU A 44 15.67 12.30 -18.26
CA GLU A 44 16.51 12.57 -17.11
C GLU A 44 16.66 11.31 -16.24
N LEU A 45 17.92 10.93 -15.98
CA LEU A 45 18.27 9.86 -15.06
C LEU A 45 18.29 10.40 -13.63
N VAL A 46 17.10 10.48 -13.03
CA VAL A 46 16.88 11.08 -11.71
C VAL A 46 16.21 10.10 -10.76
N LYS A 47 16.26 10.41 -9.47
CA LYS A 47 15.56 9.65 -8.43
C LYS A 47 14.05 9.80 -8.61
N GLY A 48 13.35 8.73 -8.28
CA GLY A 48 11.90 8.63 -8.36
C GLY A 48 11.36 7.61 -7.38
N TYR A 49 10.07 7.30 -7.51
CA TYR A 49 9.46 6.22 -6.73
C TYR A 49 10.13 4.88 -7.07
N SER A 50 10.52 4.10 -6.06
CA SER A 50 11.25 2.84 -6.26
C SER A 50 10.44 1.68 -5.71
N ARG A 51 9.91 0.84 -6.60
CA ARG A 51 9.19 -0.40 -6.24
C ARG A 51 10.14 -1.44 -5.60
N ASP A 52 11.41 -1.42 -6.00
CA ASP A 52 12.47 -2.31 -5.48
C ASP A 52 13.14 -1.81 -4.20
N HIS A 53 12.57 -0.80 -3.54
CA HIS A 53 13.06 -0.23 -2.28
C HIS A 53 14.48 0.35 -2.37
N ARG A 54 14.82 0.91 -3.54
CA ARG A 54 16.08 1.63 -3.82
C ARG A 54 15.85 3.12 -4.18
N PRO A 55 15.26 3.94 -3.28
CA PRO A 55 14.96 5.34 -3.57
C PRO A 55 16.22 6.22 -3.70
N GLU A 56 17.37 5.71 -3.28
CA GLU A 56 18.66 6.39 -3.37
C GLU A 56 19.25 6.38 -4.79
N LEU A 57 18.85 5.44 -5.64
CA LEU A 57 19.35 5.26 -6.99
C LEU A 57 18.60 6.16 -7.98
N ASN A 58 19.34 6.61 -9.00
CA ASN A 58 18.72 7.21 -10.18
C ASN A 58 18.01 6.12 -10.98
N GLN A 59 17.01 6.51 -11.76
CA GLN A 59 16.26 5.57 -12.58
C GLN A 59 15.86 6.18 -13.91
N VAL A 60 15.48 5.30 -14.83
CA VAL A 60 14.77 5.61 -16.07
C VAL A 60 13.47 4.82 -16.08
N VAL A 61 12.42 5.39 -16.66
CA VAL A 61 11.12 4.73 -16.76
C VAL A 61 10.88 4.33 -18.21
N LEU A 62 10.30 3.15 -18.42
CA LEU A 62 9.85 2.66 -19.72
C LEU A 62 8.34 2.45 -19.64
N GLU A 63 7.62 3.19 -20.46
CA GLU A 63 6.20 2.97 -20.73
C GLU A 63 6.07 2.10 -22.00
N MET A 64 5.25 1.06 -21.91
CA MET A 64 5.09 0.08 -22.98
C MET A 64 3.62 -0.29 -23.17
N ILE A 65 3.24 -0.51 -24.44
CA ILE A 65 1.99 -1.16 -24.79
C ILE A 65 2.31 -2.46 -25.52
N SER A 66 1.76 -3.56 -25.02
CA SER A 66 1.89 -4.89 -25.63
C SER A 66 0.54 -5.40 -26.10
N GLU A 67 0.52 -6.11 -27.23
CA GLU A 67 -0.67 -6.84 -27.64
C GLU A 67 -0.93 -8.07 -26.76
N ASN A 68 -2.18 -8.50 -26.66
CA ASN A 68 -2.63 -9.44 -25.63
C ASN A 68 -2.54 -10.94 -25.97
N GLN A 69 -2.19 -11.32 -27.21
CA GLN A 69 -2.14 -12.70 -27.66
C GLN A 69 -0.72 -13.30 -27.56
N ALA A 70 0.30 -12.59 -28.04
CA ALA A 70 1.69 -13.06 -28.03
C ALA A 70 2.62 -12.19 -27.15
N GLY A 71 2.10 -11.14 -26.51
CA GLY A 71 2.87 -10.23 -25.66
C GLY A 71 3.84 -9.32 -26.42
N ILE A 72 3.65 -9.13 -27.73
CA ILE A 72 4.53 -8.34 -28.58
C ILE A 72 4.38 -6.85 -28.24
N PRO A 73 5.48 -6.14 -27.91
CA PRO A 73 5.45 -4.69 -27.73
C PRO A 73 5.09 -3.99 -29.04
N ILE A 74 4.02 -3.20 -29.02
CA ILE A 74 3.54 -2.41 -30.17
C ILE A 74 3.84 -0.91 -30.02
N TYR A 75 4.12 -0.47 -28.80
CA TYR A 75 4.55 0.88 -28.45
C TYR A 75 5.54 0.83 -27.29
N MET A 76 6.54 1.70 -27.34
CA MET A 76 7.49 1.89 -26.25
C MET A 76 7.91 3.36 -26.20
N GLN A 77 7.97 3.92 -25.01
CA GLN A 77 8.50 5.25 -24.75
C GLN A 77 9.39 5.24 -23.51
N ALA A 78 10.59 5.79 -23.65
CA ALA A 78 11.45 6.09 -22.50
C ALA A 78 11.03 7.42 -21.86
N LEU A 79 11.00 7.45 -20.54
CA LEU A 79 10.54 8.54 -19.69
C LEU A 79 11.58 8.83 -18.59
N SER A 80 11.59 10.07 -18.08
CA SER A 80 12.49 10.47 -16.99
C SER A 80 12.19 9.68 -15.71
N GLY A 81 13.20 9.49 -14.86
CA GLY A 81 13.12 8.66 -13.67
C GLY A 81 12.09 9.04 -12.61
N ASN A 82 11.64 10.30 -12.62
CA ASN A 82 10.64 10.85 -11.70
C ASN A 82 9.24 10.90 -12.30
N THR A 83 9.02 10.23 -13.44
CA THR A 83 7.73 10.25 -14.12
C THR A 83 6.66 9.58 -13.27
N ASN A 84 5.46 10.17 -13.24
CA ASN A 84 4.32 9.64 -12.53
C ASN A 84 3.44 8.83 -13.48
N ASP A 85 3.16 7.57 -13.11
CA ASP A 85 2.40 6.60 -13.92
C ASP A 85 1.03 7.13 -14.36
N GLN A 86 0.28 7.79 -13.47
CA GLN A 86 -1.05 8.33 -13.81
C GLN A 86 -0.98 9.42 -14.88
N LYS A 87 0.03 10.29 -14.79
CA LYS A 87 0.25 11.36 -15.78
C LYS A 87 0.73 10.80 -17.11
N ALA A 88 1.59 9.79 -17.08
CA ALA A 88 2.07 9.09 -18.28
C ALA A 88 0.88 8.45 -19.02
N PHE A 89 0.04 7.68 -18.32
CA PHE A 89 -1.14 7.08 -18.92
C PHE A 89 -2.13 8.09 -19.49
N LEU A 90 -2.37 9.20 -18.78
CA LEU A 90 -3.23 10.25 -19.29
C LEU A 90 -2.65 10.83 -20.60
N LYS A 91 -1.36 11.13 -20.63
CA LYS A 91 -0.67 11.64 -21.83
C LYS A 91 -0.77 10.65 -22.99
N LEU A 92 -0.46 9.39 -22.73
CA LEU A 92 -0.58 8.30 -23.70
C LEU A 92 -2.01 8.20 -24.25
N SER A 93 -3.02 8.30 -23.37
CA SER A 93 -4.43 8.23 -23.76
C SER A 93 -4.88 9.38 -24.64
N ARG A 94 -4.23 10.54 -24.52
CA ARG A 94 -4.51 11.75 -25.31
C ARG A 94 -3.77 11.81 -26.62
N GLU A 95 -2.49 11.47 -26.61
CA GLU A 95 -1.57 11.77 -27.70
C GLU A 95 -1.28 10.57 -28.61
N HIS A 96 -1.38 9.35 -28.06
CA HIS A 96 -0.77 8.19 -28.70
C HIS A 96 -1.75 7.06 -29.03
N ILE A 97 -2.89 6.94 -28.34
CA ILE A 97 -3.90 5.91 -28.68
C ILE A 97 -4.36 6.04 -30.15
N ASP A 98 -4.61 7.26 -30.62
CA ASP A 98 -5.09 7.48 -31.99
C ASP A 98 -3.98 7.29 -33.04
N SER A 99 -2.73 7.61 -32.66
CA SER A 99 -1.54 7.44 -33.51
C SER A 99 -1.12 5.97 -33.67
N LEU A 100 -1.52 5.11 -32.73
CA LEU A 100 -1.24 3.69 -32.75
C LEU A 100 -2.27 2.95 -33.60
N LYS A 101 -2.09 2.91 -34.92
CA LYS A 101 -3.02 2.23 -35.85
C LYS A 101 -3.43 0.81 -35.44
N ALA A 102 -2.50 0.03 -34.85
CA ALA A 102 -2.78 -1.32 -34.35
C ALA A 102 -3.53 -1.33 -33.00
N ALA A 103 -3.14 -0.47 -32.04
CA ALA A 103 -3.87 -0.33 -30.78
C ALA A 103 -5.25 0.32 -30.99
N ALA A 104 -5.39 1.15 -32.02
CA ALA A 104 -6.62 1.81 -32.42
C ALA A 104 -7.68 0.85 -32.96
N GLN A 105 -7.32 -0.40 -33.29
CA GLN A 105 -8.29 -1.46 -33.58
C GLN A 105 -8.59 -2.34 -32.36
N SER A 106 -7.79 -2.25 -31.31
CA SER A 106 -8.06 -2.97 -30.06
C SER A 106 -9.27 -2.37 -29.35
N ARG A 107 -10.12 -3.25 -28.82
CA ARG A 107 -11.36 -2.90 -28.14
C ARG A 107 -11.10 -2.51 -26.68
N TYR A 108 -10.11 -3.14 -26.04
CA TYR A 108 -9.84 -3.00 -24.61
C TYR A 108 -8.43 -2.52 -24.32
N LEU A 109 -8.31 -1.47 -23.50
CA LEU A 109 -7.06 -1.06 -22.87
C LEU A 109 -6.99 -1.64 -21.45
N ILE A 110 -5.97 -2.42 -21.17
CA ILE A 110 -5.77 -3.08 -19.89
C ILE A 110 -4.59 -2.43 -19.19
N GLY A 111 -4.78 -1.93 -17.97
CA GLY A 111 -3.71 -1.32 -17.20
C GLY A 111 -3.88 -1.54 -15.71
N ASP A 112 -2.84 -1.21 -14.94
CA ASP A 112 -2.89 -1.26 -13.49
C ASP A 112 -3.81 -0.16 -12.92
N ALA A 113 -3.87 -0.05 -11.58
CA ALA A 113 -4.73 0.92 -10.90
C ALA A 113 -4.38 2.38 -11.21
N ALA A 114 -3.18 2.70 -11.71
CA ALA A 114 -2.82 4.06 -12.08
C ALA A 114 -3.53 4.52 -13.37
N LEU A 115 -4.06 3.60 -14.18
CA LEU A 115 -4.97 3.94 -15.28
C LEU A 115 -6.30 4.53 -14.77
N TYR A 116 -6.73 4.17 -13.55
CA TYR A 116 -8.03 4.53 -12.99
C TYR A 116 -8.02 5.95 -12.39
N THR A 117 -7.95 6.97 -13.26
CA THR A 117 -8.19 8.36 -12.88
C THR A 117 -9.45 8.89 -13.55
N GLU A 118 -10.11 9.89 -12.94
CA GLU A 118 -11.29 10.51 -13.53
C GLU A 118 -11.01 11.05 -14.94
N GLU A 119 -9.86 11.71 -15.12
CA GLU A 119 -9.47 12.34 -16.37
C GLU A 119 -9.17 11.29 -17.46
N THR A 120 -8.44 10.23 -17.12
CA THR A 120 -8.15 9.12 -18.06
C THR A 120 -9.44 8.39 -18.45
N ILE A 121 -10.32 8.09 -17.50
CA ILE A 121 -11.58 7.37 -17.77
C ILE A 121 -12.49 8.18 -18.72
N LYS A 122 -12.65 9.49 -18.48
CA LYS A 122 -13.39 10.37 -19.39
C LYS A 122 -12.75 10.40 -20.78
N THR A 123 -11.43 10.57 -20.83
CA THR A 123 -10.67 10.61 -22.09
C THR A 123 -10.85 9.34 -22.92
N LEU A 124 -10.89 8.16 -22.29
CA LEU A 124 -11.13 6.88 -22.95
C LEU A 124 -12.59 6.75 -23.41
N HIS A 125 -13.55 7.18 -22.58
CA HIS A 125 -14.97 7.17 -22.92
C HIS A 125 -15.29 8.07 -24.11
N ASP A 126 -14.79 9.30 -24.11
CA ASP A 126 -14.97 10.29 -25.19
C ASP A 126 -14.41 9.78 -26.52
N ARG A 127 -13.37 8.93 -26.46
CA ARG A 127 -12.75 8.26 -27.62
C ARG A 127 -13.39 6.91 -27.98
N GLY A 128 -14.45 6.50 -27.30
CA GLY A 128 -15.13 5.21 -27.54
C GLY A 128 -14.27 4.00 -27.23
N ARG A 129 -13.29 4.11 -26.32
CA ARG A 129 -12.40 3.03 -25.91
C ARG A 129 -12.88 2.36 -24.63
N LEU A 130 -12.92 1.02 -24.63
CA LEU A 130 -13.19 0.26 -23.42
C LEU A 130 -11.88 0.03 -22.66
N PHE A 131 -11.99 -0.15 -21.35
CA PHE A 131 -10.85 -0.37 -20.49
C PHE A 131 -11.10 -1.44 -19.43
N VAL A 132 -10.02 -2.02 -18.93
CA VAL A 132 -9.99 -2.91 -17.78
C VAL A 132 -8.86 -2.45 -16.88
N THR A 133 -9.18 -2.06 -15.66
CA THR A 133 -8.20 -1.64 -14.64
C THR A 133 -8.76 -1.90 -13.25
N ARG A 134 -7.85 -2.02 -12.28
CA ARG A 134 -8.21 -2.19 -10.88
C ARG A 134 -8.73 -0.88 -10.31
N VAL A 135 -9.96 -0.91 -9.81
CA VAL A 135 -10.57 0.22 -9.09
C VAL A 135 -9.82 0.46 -7.77
N PRO A 136 -9.33 1.67 -7.49
CA PRO A 136 -8.67 1.99 -6.22
C PRO A 136 -9.63 1.90 -5.04
N GLN A 137 -9.28 1.13 -4.01
CA GLN A 137 -10.06 1.03 -2.77
C GLN A 137 -10.03 2.32 -1.93
N THR A 138 -9.32 3.36 -2.37
CA THR A 138 -9.40 4.70 -1.77
C THR A 138 -10.71 5.40 -2.10
N LEU A 139 -11.42 4.99 -3.16
CA LEU A 139 -12.71 5.53 -3.55
C LEU A 139 -13.81 5.12 -2.58
N LYS A 140 -14.61 6.08 -2.12
CA LYS A 140 -15.70 5.84 -1.16
C LYS A 140 -16.74 4.86 -1.71
N GLU A 141 -17.10 5.00 -2.98
CA GLU A 141 -18.04 4.10 -3.67
C GLU A 141 -17.49 2.65 -3.72
N ALA A 142 -16.20 2.49 -4.04
CA ALA A 142 -15.56 1.17 -4.05
C ALA A 142 -15.58 0.53 -2.66
N LYS A 143 -15.28 1.30 -1.60
CA LYS A 143 -15.38 0.80 -0.21
C LYS A 143 -16.80 0.38 0.15
N SER A 144 -17.79 1.21 -0.19
CA SER A 144 -19.20 0.91 0.06
C SER A 144 -19.62 -0.40 -0.59
N HIS A 145 -19.25 -0.62 -1.86
CA HIS A 145 -19.55 -1.86 -2.56
C HIS A 145 -18.87 -3.08 -1.92
N ILE A 146 -17.60 -2.94 -1.48
CA ILE A 146 -16.89 -4.02 -0.79
C ILE A 146 -17.53 -4.34 0.57
N GLU A 147 -17.92 -3.33 1.34
CA GLU A 147 -18.56 -3.49 2.65
C GLU A 147 -19.96 -4.13 2.55
N GLN A 148 -20.68 -3.83 1.47
CA GLN A 148 -22.02 -4.36 1.21
C GLN A 148 -22.01 -5.75 0.55
N ALA A 149 -20.89 -6.17 -0.03
CA ALA A 149 -20.79 -7.44 -0.75
C ALA A 149 -20.98 -8.64 0.20
N GLN A 150 -22.06 -9.40 -0.01
CA GLN A 150 -22.32 -10.62 0.75
C GLN A 150 -21.88 -11.85 -0.05
N LEU A 151 -21.16 -12.76 0.59
CA LEU A 151 -20.67 -13.98 -0.06
C LEU A 151 -21.80 -14.83 -0.65
N SER A 152 -22.98 -14.83 -0.01
CA SER A 152 -24.18 -15.54 -0.49
C SER A 152 -24.75 -14.99 -1.80
N GLU A 153 -24.40 -13.77 -2.18
CA GLU A 153 -24.83 -13.10 -3.41
C GLU A 153 -23.75 -13.13 -4.50
N MET A 154 -22.59 -13.76 -4.23
CA MET A 154 -21.48 -13.87 -5.16
C MET A 154 -21.48 -15.23 -5.86
N GLU A 155 -21.13 -15.22 -7.14
CA GLU A 155 -20.93 -16.43 -7.94
C GLU A 155 -19.53 -17.01 -7.70
N GLU A 156 -19.43 -18.34 -7.67
CA GLU A 156 -18.14 -19.02 -7.58
C GLU A 156 -17.37 -18.88 -8.91
N LEU A 157 -16.15 -18.32 -8.83
CA LEU A 157 -15.24 -18.17 -9.98
C LEU A 157 -14.20 -19.30 -10.05
N GLY A 158 -14.24 -20.23 -9.09
CA GLY A 158 -13.29 -21.33 -8.93
C GLY A 158 -12.05 -20.97 -8.12
N ASN A 159 -11.28 -21.96 -7.68
CA ASN A 159 -10.03 -21.80 -6.90
C ASN A 159 -10.17 -20.94 -5.62
N GLY A 160 -11.36 -20.96 -4.99
CA GLY A 160 -11.65 -20.16 -3.79
C GLY A 160 -11.91 -18.67 -4.07
N TYR A 161 -12.17 -18.31 -5.32
CA TYR A 161 -12.60 -16.97 -5.72
C TYR A 161 -14.12 -16.91 -5.88
N HIS A 162 -14.70 -15.80 -5.42
CA HIS A 162 -16.10 -15.47 -5.60
C HIS A 162 -16.22 -14.06 -6.17
N GLY A 163 -17.22 -13.84 -7.03
CA GLY A 163 -17.41 -12.60 -7.78
C GLY A 163 -18.85 -12.09 -7.73
N SER A 164 -19.03 -10.77 -7.67
CA SER A 164 -20.32 -10.15 -7.98
C SER A 164 -20.12 -8.86 -8.78
N TRP A 165 -21.07 -8.57 -9.66
CA TRP A 165 -21.04 -7.37 -10.49
C TRP A 165 -21.78 -6.22 -9.80
N ALA A 166 -21.19 -5.04 -9.85
CA ALA A 166 -21.79 -3.79 -9.43
C ALA A 166 -21.67 -2.75 -10.54
N THR A 167 -22.71 -1.93 -10.71
CA THR A 167 -22.68 -0.82 -11.66
C THR A 167 -22.17 0.44 -10.98
N SER A 168 -21.31 1.19 -11.66
CA SER A 168 -20.83 2.50 -11.20
C SER A 168 -21.01 3.57 -12.27
N HIS A 169 -21.14 4.82 -11.84
CA HIS A 169 -21.12 6.00 -12.69
C HIS A 169 -19.97 6.94 -12.34
N TYR A 170 -18.90 6.41 -11.73
CA TYR A 170 -17.71 7.19 -11.40
C TYR A 170 -17.19 7.95 -12.64
N ALA A 171 -16.72 9.17 -12.44
CA ALA A 171 -16.30 10.09 -13.50
C ALA A 171 -17.40 10.46 -14.52
N GLY A 172 -18.68 10.18 -14.24
CA GLY A 172 -19.78 10.38 -15.20
C GLY A 172 -19.79 9.35 -16.33
N VAL A 173 -18.99 8.27 -16.21
CA VAL A 173 -18.87 7.22 -17.21
C VAL A 173 -19.54 5.95 -16.67
N PRO A 174 -20.44 5.31 -17.44
CA PRO A 174 -21.07 4.05 -17.02
C PRO A 174 -20.04 2.92 -17.01
N GLN A 175 -19.95 2.22 -15.88
CA GLN A 175 -18.93 1.22 -15.61
C GLN A 175 -19.52 -0.03 -14.96
N GLN A 176 -18.85 -1.16 -15.18
CA GLN A 176 -19.12 -2.43 -14.51
C GLN A 176 -17.91 -2.77 -13.64
N TRP A 177 -18.13 -2.91 -12.35
CA TRP A 177 -17.11 -3.30 -11.38
C TRP A 177 -17.35 -4.75 -10.98
N LEU A 178 -16.32 -5.58 -11.12
CA LEU A 178 -16.30 -6.94 -10.58
C LEU A 178 -15.70 -6.88 -9.18
N ILE A 179 -16.51 -7.13 -8.17
CA ILE A 179 -16.07 -7.29 -6.79
C ILE A 179 -15.60 -8.73 -6.65
N VAL A 180 -14.32 -8.92 -6.29
CA VAL A 180 -13.73 -10.25 -6.13
C VAL A 180 -13.36 -10.47 -4.67
N LYS A 181 -13.79 -11.59 -4.12
CA LYS A 181 -13.39 -12.09 -2.80
C LYS A 181 -12.57 -13.36 -2.97
N SER A 182 -11.39 -13.38 -2.36
CA SER A 182 -10.48 -14.53 -2.36
C SER A 182 -10.41 -15.12 -0.96
N GLU A 183 -10.61 -16.44 -0.83
CA GLU A 183 -10.39 -17.15 0.43
C GLU A 183 -8.92 -17.07 0.88
N GLN A 184 -7.99 -17.04 -0.08
CA GLN A 184 -6.55 -16.96 0.20
C GLN A 184 -6.21 -15.61 0.81
N ASP A 185 -6.72 -14.52 0.24
CA ASP A 185 -6.53 -13.17 0.78
C ASP A 185 -7.19 -13.03 2.15
N ALA A 186 -8.39 -13.59 2.33
CA ALA A 186 -9.08 -13.58 3.63
C ALA A 186 -8.24 -14.27 4.73
N LYS A 187 -7.66 -15.43 4.43
CA LYS A 187 -6.75 -16.14 5.36
C LYS A 187 -5.51 -15.32 5.68
N GLN A 188 -4.90 -14.68 4.68
CA GLN A 188 -3.71 -13.84 4.87
C GLN A 188 -4.04 -12.58 5.70
N GLN A 189 -5.16 -11.93 5.44
CA GLN A 189 -5.63 -10.77 6.20
C GLN A 189 -5.91 -11.13 7.66
N GLN A 190 -6.56 -12.27 7.91
CA GLN A 190 -6.80 -12.78 9.26
C GLN A 190 -5.47 -13.03 9.99
N ALA A 191 -4.54 -13.76 9.37
CA ALA A 191 -3.22 -14.02 9.96
C ALA A 191 -2.45 -12.71 10.25
N THR A 192 -2.58 -11.71 9.38
CA THR A 192 -1.96 -10.38 9.57
C THR A 192 -2.59 -9.64 10.74
N LEU A 193 -3.91 -9.69 10.88
CA LEU A 193 -4.65 -9.09 12.00
C LEU A 193 -4.24 -9.73 13.32
N GLU A 194 -4.26 -11.06 13.43
CA GLU A 194 -3.87 -11.81 14.62
C GLU A 194 -2.41 -11.51 15.01
N ARG A 195 -1.51 -11.43 14.02
CA ARG A 195 -0.11 -11.07 14.24
C ARG A 195 0.03 -9.63 14.76
N ASN A 196 -0.75 -8.70 14.24
CA ASN A 196 -0.73 -7.30 14.68
C ASN A 196 -1.28 -7.16 16.10
N ILE A 197 -2.43 -7.78 16.41
CA ILE A 197 -3.00 -7.84 17.76
C ILE A 197 -1.92 -8.35 18.73
N THR A 198 -1.36 -9.53 18.45
CA THR A 198 -0.34 -10.17 19.30
C THR A 198 0.90 -9.28 19.50
N LYS A 199 1.37 -8.64 18.42
CA LYS A 199 2.54 -7.75 18.48
C LYS A 199 2.28 -6.54 19.36
N HIS A 200 1.11 -5.93 19.26
CA HIS A 200 0.74 -4.74 20.01
C HIS A 200 0.43 -5.06 21.48
N THR A 201 -0.35 -6.11 21.77
CA THR A 201 -0.64 -6.55 23.14
C THR A 201 0.64 -6.98 23.87
N SER A 202 1.54 -7.72 23.21
CA SER A 202 2.86 -8.08 23.76
C SER A 202 3.74 -6.85 24.05
N LYS A 203 3.61 -5.78 23.25
CA LYS A 203 4.35 -4.54 23.48
C LYS A 203 3.84 -3.83 24.72
N GLU A 204 2.52 -3.70 24.87
CA GLU A 204 1.87 -3.09 26.03
C GLU A 204 2.17 -3.89 27.31
N GLN A 205 2.13 -5.23 27.26
CA GLN A 205 2.54 -6.10 28.37
C GLN A 205 4.00 -5.88 28.78
N LYS A 206 4.91 -5.75 27.82
CA LYS A 206 6.32 -5.44 28.12
C LYS A 206 6.48 -4.04 28.73
N GLN A 207 5.66 -3.08 28.34
CA GLN A 207 5.68 -1.74 28.94
C GLN A 207 5.13 -1.75 30.37
N LEU A 208 4.03 -2.49 30.64
CA LEU A 208 3.52 -2.71 31.98
C LEU A 208 4.57 -3.40 32.86
N SER A 209 5.23 -4.45 32.36
CA SER A 209 6.30 -5.13 33.10
C SER A 209 7.46 -4.19 33.45
N LYS A 210 7.84 -3.27 32.56
CA LYS A 210 8.84 -2.23 32.87
C LYS A 210 8.33 -1.28 33.95
N LEU A 211 7.07 -0.85 33.88
CA LEU A 211 6.45 0.03 34.87
C LEU A 211 6.36 -0.62 36.26
N MET A 212 6.00 -1.91 36.31
CA MET A 212 5.95 -2.70 37.55
C MET A 212 7.33 -2.87 38.21
N ASN A 213 8.41 -2.84 37.42
CA ASN A 213 9.78 -2.91 37.90
C ASN A 213 10.35 -1.54 38.33
N GLN A 214 9.61 -0.45 38.11
CA GLN A 214 10.01 0.89 38.52
C GLN A 214 9.63 1.15 39.97
N GLY A 215 10.60 1.55 40.79
CA GLY A 215 10.36 1.99 42.16
C GLY A 215 10.06 3.49 42.23
N PHE A 216 8.94 3.85 42.85
CA PHE A 216 8.50 5.23 43.06
C PHE A 216 8.81 5.70 44.48
N ALA A 217 9.03 7.01 44.65
CA ALA A 217 9.35 7.60 45.95
C ALA A 217 8.12 7.68 46.87
N CYS A 218 6.93 7.90 46.31
CA CYS A 218 5.67 7.90 47.04
C CYS A 218 4.55 7.17 46.28
N GLU A 219 3.46 6.85 46.99
CA GLU A 219 2.28 6.20 46.42
C GLU A 219 1.60 7.06 45.36
N LEU A 220 1.53 8.37 45.58
CA LEU A 220 0.92 9.31 44.65
C LEU A 220 1.65 9.33 43.28
N ASP A 221 2.97 9.20 43.28
CA ASP A 221 3.77 9.14 42.06
C ASP A 221 3.50 7.84 41.29
N ALA A 222 3.37 6.71 42.00
CA ALA A 222 3.00 5.43 41.40
C ALA A 222 1.58 5.48 40.80
N GLN A 223 0.60 6.08 41.49
CA GLN A 223 -0.76 6.28 40.97
C GLN A 223 -0.78 7.14 39.70
N LYS A 224 -0.03 8.24 39.68
CA LYS A 224 0.09 9.10 38.50
C LYS A 224 0.72 8.38 37.32
N ALA A 225 1.78 7.62 37.56
CA ALA A 225 2.45 6.85 36.51
C ALA A 225 1.55 5.73 35.95
N LEU A 226 0.76 5.08 36.81
CA LEU A 226 -0.22 4.08 36.40
C LEU A 226 -1.31 4.68 35.52
N SER A 227 -1.92 5.79 35.96
CA SER A 227 -2.98 6.48 35.21
C SER A 227 -2.47 7.02 33.87
N ALA A 228 -1.24 7.55 33.85
CA ALA A 228 -0.59 7.99 32.62
C ALA A 228 -0.37 6.81 31.66
N PHE A 229 0.08 5.66 32.17
CA PHE A 229 0.27 4.46 31.34
C PHE A 229 -1.06 3.92 30.79
N GLU A 230 -2.11 3.86 31.62
CA GLU A 230 -3.46 3.43 31.21
C GLU A 230 -3.97 4.23 30.01
N SER A 231 -3.79 5.55 30.03
CA SER A 231 -4.18 6.43 28.91
C SER A 231 -3.42 6.16 27.60
N THR A 232 -2.29 5.44 27.64
CA THR A 232 -1.52 5.07 26.45
C THR A 232 -1.95 3.73 25.85
N LEU A 233 -2.69 2.91 26.58
CA LEU A 233 -3.14 1.61 26.12
C LEU A 233 -4.20 1.76 25.02
N LYS A 234 -4.08 0.93 24.00
CA LYS A 234 -5.03 0.88 22.88
C LYS A 234 -5.53 -0.52 22.58
N TRP A 235 -4.83 -1.55 23.07
CA TRP A 235 -5.09 -2.95 22.75
C TRP A 235 -5.40 -3.80 23.97
N CYS A 236 -5.09 -3.29 25.16
CA CYS A 236 -5.34 -3.96 26.42
C CYS A 236 -6.02 -3.03 27.43
N GLU A 237 -6.71 -3.62 28.40
CA GLU A 237 -7.19 -2.96 29.61
C GLU A 237 -6.35 -3.39 30.82
N LEU A 238 -6.17 -2.49 31.79
CA LEU A 238 -5.51 -2.84 33.04
C LEU A 238 -6.49 -3.54 33.98
N ILE A 239 -6.06 -4.66 34.55
CA ILE A 239 -6.81 -5.41 35.54
C ILE A 239 -5.96 -5.67 36.78
N GLU A 240 -6.63 -5.82 37.92
CA GLU A 240 -6.00 -6.22 39.19
C GLU A 240 -4.85 -5.29 39.65
N THR A 241 -4.94 -4.01 39.33
CA THR A 241 -3.87 -3.06 39.65
C THR A 241 -3.83 -2.70 41.13
N THR A 242 -2.69 -2.89 41.79
CA THR A 242 -2.47 -2.46 43.17
C THR A 242 -1.07 -1.87 43.36
N ILE A 243 -0.91 -1.00 44.36
CA ILE A 243 0.38 -0.41 44.71
C ILE A 243 0.90 -1.05 45.99
N VAL A 244 2.12 -1.58 45.93
CA VAL A 244 2.76 -2.30 47.03
C VAL A 244 3.95 -1.49 47.54
N LYS A 245 3.95 -1.21 48.84
CA LYS A 245 5.05 -0.57 49.55
C LYS A 245 6.12 -1.61 49.91
N LYS A 246 7.37 -1.38 49.50
CA LYS A 246 8.53 -2.23 49.81
C LYS A 246 9.60 -1.45 50.57
N ALA A 247 10.13 -2.08 51.62
CA ALA A 247 11.24 -1.54 52.40
C ALA A 247 12.55 -1.60 51.59
N LYS A 248 13.33 -0.51 51.62
CA LYS A 248 14.67 -0.41 51.02
C LYS A 248 15.72 -0.54 52.12
N TYR A 249 16.73 -1.38 51.89
CA TYR A 249 17.82 -1.65 52.84
C TYR A 249 19.16 -1.24 52.24
N GLN A 250 20.11 -0.86 53.11
CA GLN A 250 21.38 -0.22 52.74
C GLN A 250 22.36 -1.18 52.02
N ARG A 251 22.23 -2.49 52.25
CA ARG A 251 23.09 -3.52 51.64
C ARG A 251 22.30 -4.37 50.65
N SER A 252 22.93 -4.71 49.52
CA SER A 252 22.40 -5.70 48.59
C SER A 252 22.43 -7.09 49.23
N GLY A 253 21.30 -7.80 49.22
CA GLY A 253 21.16 -9.15 49.79
C GLY A 253 20.02 -9.27 50.80
N ARG A 254 19.90 -10.45 51.42
CA ARG A 254 18.88 -10.71 52.46
C ARG A 254 19.19 -9.84 53.70
N PRO A 255 18.23 -9.03 54.20
CA PRO A 255 18.46 -8.19 55.39
C PRO A 255 18.91 -9.03 56.58
N LYS A 256 19.83 -8.49 57.39
CA LYS A 256 20.17 -9.13 58.67
C LYS A 256 18.96 -9.07 59.60
N LYS A 257 18.81 -10.09 60.45
CA LYS A 257 17.68 -10.19 61.39
C LYS A 257 17.68 -8.96 62.31
N GLY A 258 16.69 -8.06 62.16
CA GLY A 258 16.56 -6.83 62.94
C GLY A 258 17.11 -5.54 62.27
N GLU A 259 17.54 -5.58 61.01
CA GLU A 259 18.00 -4.40 60.27
C GLU A 259 16.83 -3.45 59.96
N GLN A 260 16.96 -2.18 60.33
CA GLN A 260 15.94 -1.15 60.09
C GLN A 260 15.99 -0.69 58.63
N PRO A 261 14.84 -0.49 57.97
CA PRO A 261 14.81 -0.02 56.59
C PRO A 261 15.27 1.44 56.48
N GLU A 262 16.07 1.73 55.46
CA GLU A 262 16.63 3.05 55.18
C GLU A 262 15.60 3.98 54.50
N GLY A 263 14.55 3.38 53.94
CA GLY A 263 13.43 4.09 53.33
C GLY A 263 12.40 3.11 52.75
N TYR A 264 11.42 3.64 52.03
CA TYR A 264 10.41 2.85 51.33
C TYR A 264 10.34 3.25 49.87
N GLN A 265 10.04 2.28 49.00
CA GLN A 265 9.69 2.50 47.61
C GLN A 265 8.33 1.86 47.32
N TYR A 266 7.60 2.45 46.40
CA TYR A 266 6.28 1.99 45.99
C TYR A 266 6.40 1.36 44.60
N PHE A 267 5.80 0.20 44.40
CA PHE A 267 5.81 -0.52 43.13
C PHE A 267 4.38 -0.79 42.69
N ILE A 268 4.14 -0.72 41.39
CA ILE A 268 2.87 -1.08 40.79
C ILE A 268 2.87 -2.59 40.57
N THR A 269 1.72 -3.23 40.80
CA THR A 269 1.43 -4.59 40.35
C THR A 269 0.09 -4.60 39.62
N GLY A 270 -0.07 -5.51 38.67
CA GLY A 270 -1.29 -5.64 37.89
C GLY A 270 -1.05 -6.52 36.67
N ALA A 271 -2.11 -6.75 35.91
CA ALA A 271 -2.08 -7.48 34.66
C ALA A 271 -2.82 -6.71 33.55
N THR A 272 -2.70 -7.19 32.31
CA THR A 272 -3.46 -6.67 31.17
C THR A 272 -4.43 -7.72 30.66
N SER A 273 -5.67 -7.33 30.38
CA SER A 273 -6.63 -8.11 29.58
C SER A 273 -6.66 -7.58 28.15
N GLN A 274 -6.96 -8.42 27.16
CA GLN A 274 -7.28 -7.98 25.80
C GLN A 274 -8.76 -7.63 25.70
#